data_AF-A0A402CGT0-F1
#
_entry.id   AF-A0A402CGT0-F1
#
_cell.length_a   1.000
_cell.length_b   1.000
_cell.length_c   1.000
_cell.angle_alpha   90.00
_cell.angle_beta   90.00
_cell.angle_gamma   90.00
#
_symmetry.space_group_name_H-M   'P 1'
#
loop_
_entity.id
_entity.type
_entity.pdbx_description
1 polymer ?
#
loop_
_entity_poly.entity_id
_entity_poly.type
_entity_poly.pdbx_seq_one_letter_code
_entity_poly.pdbx_strand_id
1 'polypeptide(L)' 'MHPAHDKTKTGQCRLCSLATDKAYKTKQRAALELVRALEARGVHVDIDTMALGTDPTTTPEAVADRLVAQFGDIK' A
#
# COMPACT_ATOMS: atom_id res chain seq x y z
N MET A 1 -21.57 -25.70 11.49
CA MET A 1 -22.59 -25.08 10.61
C MET A 1 -23.34 -24.03 11.43
N HIS A 2 -23.38 -22.77 10.99
CA HIS A 2 -24.12 -21.71 11.70
C HIS A 2 -25.58 -21.66 11.26
N PRO A 3 -26.53 -21.45 12.20
CA PRO A 3 -27.96 -21.41 11.91
C PRO A 3 -28.31 -20.28 10.92
N ALA A 4 -29.34 -20.51 10.10
CA ALA A 4 -29.70 -19.62 8.98
C ALA A 4 -30.06 -18.19 9.42
N HIS A 5 -30.53 -18.02 10.66
CA HIS A 5 -30.92 -16.72 11.23
C HIS A 5 -29.72 -15.81 11.58
N ASP A 6 -28.51 -16.34 11.67
CA ASP A 6 -27.28 -15.58 11.93
C ASP A 6 -26.55 -15.11 10.66
N LYS A 7 -27.16 -15.35 9.49
CA LYS A 7 -26.58 -15.01 8.19
C LYS A 7 -27.05 -13.64 7.72
N THR A 8 -26.13 -12.83 7.23
CA THR A 8 -26.39 -11.56 6.55
C THR A 8 -27.04 -11.81 5.19
N LYS A 9 -27.55 -10.77 4.53
CA LYS A 9 -28.19 -10.86 3.20
C LYS A 9 -27.29 -11.49 2.10
N THR A 10 -25.97 -11.52 2.31
CA THR A 10 -24.98 -12.14 1.42
C THR A 10 -24.70 -13.61 1.76
N GLY A 11 -25.39 -14.20 2.74
CA GLY A 11 -25.24 -15.60 3.16
C GLY A 11 -24.10 -15.87 4.15
N GLN A 12 -23.34 -14.84 4.52
CA GLN A 12 -22.24 -14.93 5.50
C GLN A 12 -22.74 -14.83 6.94
N CYS A 13 -22.20 -15.65 7.85
CA CYS A 13 -22.55 -15.56 9.26
C CYS A 13 -21.97 -14.28 9.90
N ARG A 14 -22.62 -13.71 10.92
CA ARG A 14 -22.15 -12.49 11.61
C ARG A 14 -20.71 -12.62 12.15
N LEU A 15 -20.36 -13.77 12.74
CA LEU A 15 -19.01 -14.06 13.22
C LEU A 15 -17.97 -14.14 12.07
N CYS A 16 -18.39 -14.68 10.92
CA CYS A 16 -17.60 -14.77 9.71
C CYS A 16 -17.31 -13.37 9.14
N SER A 17 -18.31 -12.49 9.16
CA SER A 17 -18.16 -11.08 8.80
C SER A 17 -17.18 -10.38 9.73
N LEU A 18 -17.35 -10.52 11.05
CA LEU A 18 -16.44 -9.93 12.05
C LEU A 18 -15.00 -10.43 11.90
N ALA A 19 -14.80 -11.71 11.61
CA ALA A 19 -13.48 -12.27 11.36
C ALA A 19 -12.85 -11.68 10.07
N THR A 20 -13.66 -11.51 9.02
CA THR A 20 -13.23 -10.90 7.75
C THR A 20 -12.88 -9.42 7.95
N ASP A 21 -13.71 -8.67 8.67
CA ASP A 21 -13.47 -7.27 9.02
C ASP A 21 -12.22 -7.10 9.89
N LYS A 22 -12.01 -8.01 10.85
CA LYS A 22 -10.81 -8.02 11.69
C LYS A 22 -9.56 -8.28 10.84
N ALA A 23 -9.61 -9.25 9.92
CA ALA A 23 -8.50 -9.53 9.02
C ALA A 23 -8.23 -8.33 8.09
N TYR A 24 -9.28 -7.70 7.54
CA TYR A 24 -9.17 -6.51 6.72
C TYR A 24 -8.49 -5.35 7.48
N LYS A 25 -8.98 -5.03 8.68
CA LYS A 25 -8.39 -3.98 9.53
C LYS A 25 -6.94 -4.27 9.91
N THR A 26 -6.62 -5.55 10.16
CA THR A 26 -5.24 -5.97 10.48
C THR A 26 -4.31 -5.74 9.29
N LYS A 27 -4.73 -6.08 8.07
CA LYS A 27 -3.97 -5.81 6.84
C LYS A 27 -3.78 -4.32 6.59
N GLN A 28 -4.82 -3.51 6.79
CA GLN A 28 -4.71 -2.05 6.66
C GLN A 28 -3.71 -1.46 7.66
N ARG A 29 -3.73 -1.93 8.92
CA ARG A 29 -2.77 -1.49 9.92
C ARG A 29 -1.33 -1.87 9.55
N ALA A 30 -1.10 -3.10 9.10
CA ALA A 30 0.21 -3.55 8.65
C ALA A 30 0.73 -2.73 7.46
N ALA A 31 -0.15 -2.40 6.50
CA ALA A 31 0.20 -1.55 5.36
C ALA A 31 0.62 -0.13 5.80
N LEU A 32 -0.11 0.47 6.73
CA LEU A 32 0.24 1.79 7.29
C LEU A 32 1.57 1.76 8.05
N GLU A 33 1.81 0.72 8.85
CA GLU A 33 3.08 0.56 9.57
C GLU A 33 4.26 0.38 8.61
N LEU A 34 4.05 -0.35 7.50
CA LEU A 34 5.06 -0.50 6.45
C LEU A 34 5.38 0.83 5.76
N VAL A 35 4.37 1.60 5.34
CA VAL A 35 4.57 2.91 4.72
C VAL A 35 5.34 3.84 5.65
N ARG A 36 4.95 3.90 6.93
CA ARG A 36 5.67 4.71 7.93
C ARG A 36 7.12 4.27 8.13
N ALA A 37 7.39 2.95 8.10
CA ALA A 37 8.74 2.43 8.22
C ALA A 37 9.61 2.77 7.00
N LEU A 38 9.00 2.82 5.80
CA LEU A 38 9.68 3.26 4.58
C LEU A 38 9.97 4.77 4.63
N GLU A 39 8.99 5.59 5.01
CA GLU A 39 9.14 7.04 5.12
C GLU A 39 10.18 7.44 6.18
N ALA A 40 10.21 6.73 7.32
CA ALA A 40 11.23 6.94 8.35
C ALA A 40 12.67 6.66 7.86
N ARG A 41 12.83 5.90 6.78
CA ARG A 41 14.12 5.64 6.11
C ARG A 41 14.34 6.54 4.90
N GLY A 42 13.49 7.55 4.69
CA GLY A 42 13.55 8.47 3.57
C GLY A 42 13.03 7.91 2.26
N VAL A 43 12.31 6.77 2.27
CA VAL A 43 11.64 6.22 1.10
C VAL A 43 10.18 6.64 1.14
N HIS A 44 9.81 7.53 0.22
CA HIS A 44 8.44 7.94 -0.01
C HIS A 44 7.69 6.94 -0.90
N VAL A 45 6.40 6.76 -0.59
CA VAL A 45 5.48 5.93 -1.36
C VAL A 45 4.46 6.84 -2.01
N ASP A 46 4.46 6.90 -3.33
CA ASP A 46 3.40 7.56 -4.09
C ASP A 46 2.11 6.74 -3.95
N ILE A 47 1.04 7.35 -3.43
CA ILE A 47 -0.22 6.66 -3.14
C ILE A 47 -1.04 6.39 -4.41
N ASP A 48 -0.87 7.17 -5.46
CA ASP A 48 -1.63 7.01 -6.70
C ASP A 48 -0.97 5.98 -7.63
N THR A 49 0.36 5.95 -7.65
CA THR A 49 1.14 5.06 -8.53
C THR A 49 1.74 3.84 -7.83
N MET A 50 1.71 3.82 -6.48
CA MET A 50 2.42 2.83 -5.64
C MET A 50 3.94 2.78 -5.88
N ALA A 51 4.52 3.82 -6.49
CA ALA A 51 5.94 3.92 -6.73
C ALA A 51 6.72 4.21 -5.45
N LEU A 52 7.93 3.66 -5.34
CA LEU A 52 8.85 3.90 -4.24
C LEU A 52 9.96 4.84 -4.73
N GLY A 53 10.17 5.95 -4.03
CA GLY A 53 11.22 6.92 -4.35
C GLY A 53 11.83 7.52 -3.10
N THR A 54 13.00 8.14 -3.20
CA THR A 54 13.65 8.80 -2.04
C THR A 54 13.28 10.28 -1.90
N ASP A 55 12.53 10.82 -2.86
CA ASP A 55 12.20 12.24 -2.93
C ASP A 55 10.73 12.40 -3.35
N PRO A 56 9.87 12.93 -2.47
CA PRO A 56 8.41 13.01 -2.68
C PRO A 56 8.01 14.02 -3.78
N THR A 57 8.93 14.89 -4.20
CA THR A 57 8.66 15.93 -5.21
C THR A 57 9.20 15.59 -6.59
N THR A 58 9.96 14.50 -6.70
CA THR A 58 10.62 14.17 -7.96
C THR A 58 9.67 13.34 -8.82
N THR A 59 9.20 13.93 -9.92
CA THR A 59 8.41 13.20 -10.91
C THR A 59 9.27 12.14 -11.61
N PRO A 60 8.67 11.08 -12.18
CA PRO A 60 9.41 10.06 -12.94
C PRO A 60 10.29 10.66 -14.04
N GLU A 61 9.82 11.73 -14.69
CA GLU A 61 10.57 12.48 -15.71
C GLU A 61 11.81 13.15 -15.11
N ALA A 62 11.67 13.79 -13.94
CA ALA A 62 12.81 14.41 -13.26
C ALA A 62 13.84 13.39 -12.76
N VAL A 63 13.43 12.15 -12.45
CA VAL A 63 14.36 11.04 -12.18
C VAL A 63 15.07 10.60 -13.46
N ALA A 64 14.34 10.46 -14.56
CA ALA A 64 14.89 10.06 -15.86
C ALA A 64 15.91 11.09 -16.38
N ASP A 65 15.59 12.38 -16.30
CA ASP A 65 16.51 13.47 -16.67
C ASP A 65 17.78 13.45 -15.83
N ARG A 66 17.66 13.18 -14.52
CA ARG A 66 18.81 13.07 -13.61
C ARG A 66 19.69 11.88 -13.97
N LEU A 67 19.11 10.74 -14.32
CA LEU A 67 19.84 9.55 -14.76
C LEU A 67 20.56 9.79 -16.09
N VAL A 68 19.91 10.42 -17.06
CA VAL A 68 20.52 10.77 -18.35
C VAL A 68 21.64 11.78 -18.16
N ALA A 69 21.44 12.82 -17.34
CA ALA A 69 22.49 13.81 -17.06
C ALA A 69 23.71 13.19 -16.35
N GLN A 70 23.50 12.18 -15.49
CA GLN A 70 24.56 11.59 -14.69
C GLN A 70 25.29 10.43 -15.39
N PHE A 71 24.61 9.68 -16.25
CA PHE A 71 25.13 8.45 -16.86
C PHE A 71 25.02 8.40 -18.39
N GLY A 72 24.33 9.36 -19.02
CA GLY A 72 24.11 9.37 -20.47
C GLY A 72 25.35 9.70 -21.30
N ASP A 73 26.37 10.33 -20.70
CA ASP A 73 27.66 10.63 -21.33
C ASP A 73 28.69 9.50 -21.20
N ILE A 74 28.31 8.33 -20.70
CA ILE A 74 29.19 7.15 -20.70
C ILE A 74 29.32 6.66 -22.15
N LYS A 75 30.41 7.07 -22.80
CA LYS A 75 30.90 6.53 -24.08
C LYS A 75 31.58 5.18 -23.90
#